data_AF-A0AAV0KK34-F1
#
_entry.id   AF-A0AAV0KK34-F1
#
_cell.length_a   1.000
_cell.length_b   1.000
_cell.length_c   1.000
_cell.angle_alpha   90.00
_cell.angle_beta   90.00
_cell.angle_gamma   90.00
#
_symmetry.space_group_name_H-M   'P 1'
#
loop_
_entity.id
_entity.type
_entity.pdbx_description
1 polymer ?
#
loop_
_entity_poly.entity_id
_entity_poly.type
_entity_poly.pdbx_seq_one_letter_code
_entity_poly.pdbx_strand_id
1 'polypeptide(L)' 'MLLARLIQCFTWSPPGNARGIDLTEKEDELVLVSPLTATAVPRLAPHLYPTITN' A
#
# COMPACT_ATOMS: atom_id res chain seq x y z
N MET A 1 5.93 16.64 1.72
CA MET A 1 5.03 15.81 2.53
C MET A 1 4.39 14.70 1.68
N LEU A 2 5.20 13.74 1.20
CA LEU A 2 4.74 12.67 0.32
C LEU A 2 4.15 11.50 1.12
N LEU A 3 4.82 11.09 2.19
CA LEU A 3 4.38 10.01 3.08
C LEU A 3 2.99 10.27 3.67
N ALA A 4 2.77 11.48 4.21
CA ALA A 4 1.47 11.86 4.77
C ALA A 4 0.34 11.75 3.73
N ARG A 5 0.60 12.11 2.46
CA ARG A 5 -0.38 11.98 1.37
C ARG A 5 -0.67 10.52 1.04
N LEU A 6 0.36 9.66 1.01
CA LEU A 6 0.18 8.22 0.79
C LEU A 6 -0.67 7.55 1.88
N ILE A 7 -0.46 7.93 3.15
CA ILE A 7 -1.22 7.36 4.27
C ILE A 7 -2.66 7.90 4.28
N GLN A 8 -2.82 9.21 4.03
CA GLN A 8 -4.13 9.87 4.15
C GLN A 8 -5.06 9.61 2.96
N CYS A 9 -4.54 9.53 1.73
CA CYS A 9 -5.36 9.44 0.53
C CYS A 9 -5.73 8.00 0.13
N PHE A 10 -5.09 7.00 0.73
CA PHE A 10 -5.27 5.59 0.36
C PHE A 10 -5.67 4.73 1.55
N THR A 11 -6.43 3.69 1.27
CA THR A 11 -6.62 2.53 2.13
C THR A 11 -5.66 1.45 1.65
N TRP A 12 -5.06 0.70 2.57
CA TRP A 12 -4.05 -0.30 2.24
C TRP A 12 -4.61 -1.70 2.51
N SER A 13 -4.45 -2.60 1.54
CA SER A 13 -4.79 -4.01 1.68
C SER A 13 -3.58 -4.90 1.38
N PRO A 14 -3.56 -6.16 1.87
CA PRO A 14 -2.54 -7.12 1.47
C PRO A 14 -2.55 -7.33 -0.06
N PRO A 15 -1.39 -7.62 -0.66
CA PRO A 15 -1.30 -7.92 -2.09
C PRO A 15 -1.92 -9.28 -2.42
N GLY A 16 -2.77 -9.31 -3.44
CA GLY A 16 -3.40 -10.55 -3.94
C GLY A 16 -4.35 -11.20 -2.91
N ASN A 17 -4.28 -12.52 -2.79
CA ASN A 17 -5.10 -13.31 -1.85
C ASN A 17 -4.38 -13.57 -0.51
N ALA A 18 -3.32 -12.82 -0.20
CA ALA A 18 -2.56 -13.02 1.02
C ALA A 18 -3.46 -12.72 2.24
N ARG A 19 -3.52 -13.65 3.19
CA ARG A 19 -4.32 -13.50 4.43
C ARG A 19 -3.72 -12.49 5.41
N GLY A 20 -2.47 -12.11 5.22
CA GLY A 20 -1.73 -11.19 6.09
C GLY A 20 -0.40 -10.79 5.44
N ILE A 21 0.30 -9.87 6.10
CA ILE A 21 1.61 -9.38 5.69
C ILE A 21 2.64 -10.00 6.63
N ASP A 22 3.68 -10.61 6.06
CA ASP A 22 4.83 -11.08 6.82
C ASP A 22 5.72 -9.89 7.19
N LEU A 23 5.92 -9.70 8.49
CA LEU A 23 6.73 -8.63 9.05
C LEU A 23 7.95 -9.18 9.81
N THR A 24 8.40 -10.38 9.44
CA THR A 24 9.60 -10.98 10.03
C THR A 24 10.80 -10.07 9.77
N GLU A 25 11.44 -9.63 10.85
CA GLU A 25 12.68 -8.86 10.83
C GLU A 25 13.89 -9.77 10.59
N LYS A 26 14.91 -9.24 9.93
CA LYS A 26 16.15 -9.97 9.70
C LYS A 26 17.00 -9.94 10.97
N GLU A 27 17.53 -11.09 11.38
CA GLU A 27 18.16 -11.27 12.69
C GLU A 27 19.31 -10.27 13.00
N ASP A 28 20.05 -9.83 11.97
CA ASP A 28 21.22 -8.95 12.12
C ASP A 28 21.05 -7.55 11.49
N GLU A 29 19.86 -7.21 11.01
CA GLU A 29 19.62 -5.95 10.31
C GLU A 29 18.30 -5.31 10.73
N LEU A 30 18.25 -3.97 10.77
CA LEU A 30 17.02 -3.21 11.03
C LEU A 30 16.14 -3.12 9.77
N VAL A 31 15.93 -4.25 9.09
CA VAL A 31 15.13 -4.36 7.87
C VAL A 31 14.29 -5.65 7.90
N LEU A 32 13.19 -5.64 7.14
CA LEU A 32 12.36 -6.82 6.94
C LEU A 32 13.08 -7.87 6.08
N VAL A 33 12.84 -9.15 6.37
CA VAL A 33 13.34 -10.28 5.55
C VAL A 33 12.77 -10.23 4.13
N SER A 34 11.51 -9.82 4.01
CA SER A 34 10.82 -9.64 2.73
C SER A 34 10.37 -8.18 2.56
N PRO A 35 10.36 -7.65 1.34
CA PRO A 35 9.92 -6.28 1.11
C PRO A 35 8.45 -6.10 1.50
N LEU A 36 8.16 -5.03 2.24
CA LEU A 36 6.80 -4.67 2.60
C LEU A 36 6.00 -4.32 1.35
N THR A 37 5.03 -5.15 1.02
CA THR A 37 4.16 -4.98 -0.15
C THR A 37 2.73 -4.79 0.30
N ALA A 38 2.05 -3.81 -0.29
CA ALA A 38 0.66 -3.50 -0.02
C ALA A 38 0.00 -2.89 -1.25
N THR A 39 -1.29 -3.17 -1.43
CA THR A 39 -2.10 -2.59 -2.51
C THR A 39 -2.78 -1.33 -2.00
N ALA A 40 -2.48 -0.20 -2.65
CA ALA A 40 -3.10 1.08 -2.34
C ALA A 40 -4.43 1.22 -3.10
N VAL A 41 -5.51 1.41 -2.35
CA VAL A 41 -6.86 1.68 -2.86
C VAL A 41 -7.19 3.16 -2.60
N PRO A 42 -7.46 3.97 -3.62
CA PRO A 42 -7.82 5.37 -3.41
C PRO A 42 -9.10 5.49 -2.56
N ARG A 43 -9.11 6.40 -1.58
CA ARG A 43 -10.28 6.59 -0.69
C ARG A 43 -11.42 7.37 -1.34
N LEU A 44 -11.12 8.10 -2.41
CA LEU A 44 -12.11 8.90 -3.10
C LEU A 44 -12.93 8.02 -4.04
N ALA A 45 -14.20 8.37 -4.25
CA ALA A 45 -15.05 7.60 -5.14
C ALA A 45 -14.53 7.65 -6.58
N PRO A 46 -14.62 6.54 -7.36
CA PRO A 46 -14.05 6.45 -8.71
C PRO A 46 -14.47 7.58 -9.67
N HIS A 47 -15.71 8.06 -9.56
CA HIS A 47 -16.27 9.12 -10.41
C HIS A 47 -15.63 10.50 -10.19
N LEU A 48 -14.85 10.68 -9.12
CA LEU A 48 -14.13 11.93 -8.84
C LEU A 48 -12.75 11.96 -9.51
N TYR A 49 -12.32 10.85 -10.11
CA TYR A 49 -11.11 10.80 -10.91
C TYR A 49 -11.45 11.05 -12.38
N PRO A 50 -10.68 11.89 -13.09
CA PRO A 50 -10.88 12.11 -14.52
C PRO A 50 -10.66 10.79 -15.27
N THR A 51 -11.68 10.33 -16.00
CA THR A 51 -11.55 9.23 -16.94
C THR A 51 -10.75 9.69 -18.14
N ILE A 52 -9.54 9.15 -18.30
CA ILE A 52 -8.79 9.30 -19.55
C ILE A 52 -9.60 8.55 -20.62
N THR A 53 -10.27 9.31 -21.47
CA THR A 53 -10.98 8.79 -22.64
C THR A 53 -10.05 9.03 -23.83
N ASN A 54 -9.56 7.95 -24.45
CA ASN A 54 -8.78 8.01 -25.71
C ASN A 54 -9.72 8.16 -26.91
#